data_AF-A0A7J8BDH8-F1
#
_entry.id   AF-A0A7J8BDH8-F1
#
_cell.length_a   1.000
_cell.length_b   1.000
_cell.length_c   1.000
_cell.angle_alpha   90.00
_cell.angle_beta   90.00
_cell.angle_gamma   90.00
#
_symmetry.space_group_name_H-M   'P 1'
#
loop_
_entity.id
_entity.type
_entity.pdbx_description
1 polymer ?
#
loop_
_entity_poly.entity_id
_entity_poly.type
_entity_poly.pdbx_seq_one_letter_code
_entity_poly.pdbx_strand_id
1 'polypeptide(L)'
;MATRLHQNGAKGQRRRQPHTTVQRLLSWALPTSWGRFLWRQPGQFPVTAFLLGAGTGGLLAVGLFQLLVNPMNIYEHQKVVVLYGLVGFGAAGWGTSPHIRCASLLLIPKMLGKEGRLLVLGYALAAIYEGPLANLRHNLHAVVASLGCTVELQINNTRAAWRVSTAPLRTVFKDLLGNRKSLEAETQNVSNSFKDLDTQVNSEAGYTPEDAVGLEETAPGVGAHHAVAVGRPLSTQKKAVIFPYDPAIQALEMKNLIPELLETLPALLLLAVLCGLDWALYSAFHTIRHHSFLQYSFRSSHKLEVKVGGDSLLARLLRKTIGALNTSSESVVESSNMPCLPQPVSLDARAYVRTALPVGLLVCLCLLQAFGYRLRRVIAAFYFPKREKKRILFLYNELLRKRAAFTQLRRAAIVRQAQQQRAPRHRLADVLHRSCPLLRPWLRRRCVVCQAPETPESYVCQTPDCKAVYCRPCWDDMRQRCPACTPREELSSSAFSDSDDDVTYAE
;
A
#
# COMPACT_ATOMS: atom_id res chain seq x y z
N MET A 1 -1.44 37.93 -77.59
CA MET A 1 -2.24 38.87 -76.77
C MET A 1 -3.39 38.10 -76.13
N ALA A 2 -3.48 38.22 -74.80
CA ALA A 2 -4.65 37.99 -73.92
C ALA A 2 -5.29 36.58 -73.85
N THR A 3 -4.68 35.76 -73.00
CA THR A 3 -5.33 34.80 -72.11
C THR A 3 -6.43 35.48 -71.26
N ARG A 4 -7.63 34.89 -71.17
CA ARG A 4 -8.63 35.22 -70.14
C ARG A 4 -8.89 34.00 -69.24
N LEU A 5 -8.45 34.15 -68.00
CA LEU A 5 -8.90 33.42 -66.82
C LEU A 5 -10.33 33.86 -66.45
N HIS A 6 -11.17 32.92 -66.01
CA HIS A 6 -12.13 33.10 -64.90
C HIS A 6 -12.64 31.72 -64.46
N GLN A 7 -12.06 31.16 -63.40
CA GLN A 7 -12.59 31.11 -62.02
C GLN A 7 -13.70 30.07 -61.82
N ASN A 8 -13.27 28.83 -61.55
CA ASN A 8 -14.10 27.81 -60.90
C ASN A 8 -14.25 28.15 -59.41
N GLY A 9 -15.49 28.31 -58.97
CA GLY A 9 -15.86 28.55 -57.58
C GLY A 9 -15.48 27.37 -56.69
N ALA A 10 -14.49 27.59 -55.82
CA ALA A 10 -14.14 26.70 -54.74
C ALA A 10 -15.26 26.70 -53.68
N LYS A 11 -16.19 25.75 -53.76
CA LYS A 11 -17.06 25.39 -52.64
C LYS A 11 -16.17 24.91 -51.50
N GLY A 12 -16.04 25.75 -50.47
CA GLY A 12 -15.25 25.47 -49.28
C GLY A 12 -15.60 24.10 -48.67
N GLN A 13 -14.65 23.18 -48.70
CA GLN A 13 -14.69 21.94 -47.94
C GLN A 13 -14.85 22.29 -46.46
N ARG A 14 -16.07 22.08 -45.92
CA ARG A 14 -16.30 22.00 -44.47
C ARG A 14 -15.39 20.92 -43.89
N ARG A 15 -14.29 21.33 -43.27
CA ARG A 15 -13.37 20.47 -42.51
C ARG A 15 -14.19 19.74 -41.43
N ARG A 16 -14.46 18.44 -41.63
CA ARG A 16 -14.99 17.55 -40.58
C ARG A 16 -13.95 17.46 -39.45
N GLN A 17 -14.29 17.95 -38.26
CA GLN A 17 -13.47 17.79 -37.05
C GLN A 17 -13.62 16.37 -36.49
N PRO A 18 -12.54 15.71 -36.02
CA PRO A 18 -12.54 14.30 -35.63
C PRO A 18 -12.92 14.10 -34.14
N HIS A 19 -14.16 14.44 -33.75
CA HIS A 19 -14.60 14.37 -32.33
C HIS A 19 -15.87 13.54 -32.06
N THR A 20 -16.27 12.66 -32.97
CA THR A 20 -17.61 12.02 -32.96
C THR A 20 -17.92 11.13 -31.73
N THR A 21 -16.94 10.51 -31.09
CA THR A 21 -17.17 9.61 -29.93
C THR A 21 -17.17 10.32 -28.59
N VAL A 22 -16.22 11.23 -28.33
CA VAL A 22 -16.21 12.07 -27.12
C VAL A 22 -17.44 12.96 -27.07
N GLN A 23 -17.86 13.48 -28.23
CA GLN A 23 -19.06 14.29 -28.36
C GLN A 23 -20.33 13.52 -27.99
N ARG A 24 -20.42 12.22 -28.32
CA ARG A 24 -21.52 11.35 -27.88
C ARG A 24 -21.50 11.07 -26.38
N LEU A 25 -20.34 10.77 -25.81
CA LEU A 25 -20.22 10.47 -24.38
C LEU A 25 -20.52 11.68 -23.50
N LEU A 26 -19.98 12.86 -23.84
CA LEU A 26 -20.26 14.08 -23.08
C LEU A 26 -21.70 14.58 -23.28
N SER A 27 -22.32 14.39 -24.45
CA SER A 27 -23.74 14.73 -24.65
C SER A 27 -24.71 13.77 -23.97
N TRP A 28 -24.26 12.55 -23.65
CA TRP A 28 -25.01 11.60 -22.82
C TRP A 28 -24.88 11.92 -21.32
N ALA A 29 -23.72 12.39 -20.86
CA ALA A 29 -23.44 12.69 -19.45
C ALA A 29 -23.81 14.12 -19.00
N LEU A 30 -23.84 15.10 -19.90
CA LEU A 30 -24.16 16.49 -19.57
C LEU A 30 -25.51 16.94 -20.16
N PRO A 31 -26.28 17.78 -19.44
CA PRO A 31 -27.48 18.41 -19.98
C PRO A 31 -27.20 19.11 -21.32
N THR A 32 -28.17 19.08 -22.24
CA THR A 32 -28.04 19.65 -23.60
C THR A 32 -27.62 21.12 -23.62
N SER A 33 -27.93 21.87 -22.56
CA SER A 33 -27.51 23.26 -22.32
C SER A 33 -26.00 23.40 -22.08
N TRP A 34 -25.39 22.47 -21.32
CA TRP A 34 -23.97 22.45 -21.00
C TRP A 34 -23.12 21.98 -22.18
N GLY A 35 -23.62 21.02 -22.96
CA GLY A 35 -22.98 20.64 -24.23
C GLY A 35 -22.90 21.81 -25.20
N ARG A 36 -23.99 22.56 -25.38
CA ARG A 36 -24.00 23.76 -26.24
C ARG A 36 -23.02 24.85 -25.79
N PHE A 37 -22.82 25.00 -24.48
CA PHE A 37 -21.86 25.95 -23.92
C PHE A 37 -20.40 25.51 -24.13
N LEU A 38 -20.09 24.23 -23.90
CA LEU A 38 -18.74 23.68 -24.10
C LEU A 38 -18.33 23.71 -25.57
N TRP A 39 -19.20 23.30 -26.51
CA TRP A 39 -18.89 23.23 -27.96
C TRP A 39 -19.05 24.56 -28.70
N ARG A 40 -19.10 25.69 -28.00
CA ARG A 40 -19.31 27.00 -28.58
C ARG A 40 -18.14 27.42 -29.49
N GLN A 41 -18.45 27.87 -30.71
CA GLN A 41 -17.51 28.59 -31.58
C GLN A 41 -17.25 29.99 -31.01
N PRO A 42 -16.00 30.50 -31.00
CA PRO A 42 -15.71 31.86 -30.52
C PRO A 42 -16.60 32.88 -31.24
N GLY A 43 -17.50 33.59 -30.52
CA GLY A 43 -18.33 34.68 -31.07
C GLY A 43 -19.84 34.61 -30.83
N GLN A 44 -20.48 33.46 -30.64
CA GLN A 44 -21.98 33.38 -30.58
C GLN A 44 -22.58 33.52 -29.16
N PHE A 45 -23.24 34.63 -28.79
CA PHE A 45 -23.81 34.91 -27.45
C PHE A 45 -22.79 35.08 -26.30
N PRO A 46 -22.05 36.20 -26.26
CA PRO A 46 -20.99 36.43 -25.26
C PRO A 46 -21.52 36.50 -23.81
N VAL A 47 -22.66 37.13 -23.60
CA VAL A 47 -23.19 37.42 -22.25
C VAL A 47 -23.71 36.16 -21.54
N THR A 48 -24.55 35.36 -22.20
CA THR A 48 -25.10 34.13 -21.58
C THR A 48 -24.01 33.12 -21.24
N ALA A 49 -23.01 33.01 -22.10
CA ALA A 49 -21.84 32.18 -21.87
C ALA A 49 -20.96 32.69 -20.72
N PHE A 50 -20.78 34.01 -20.61
CA PHE A 50 -20.07 34.59 -19.48
C PHE A 50 -20.80 34.30 -18.16
N LEU A 51 -22.12 34.50 -18.11
CA LEU A 51 -22.94 34.26 -16.92
C LEU A 51 -22.98 32.78 -16.50
N LEU A 52 -23.19 31.87 -17.46
CA LEU A 52 -23.13 30.42 -17.20
C LEU A 52 -21.72 30.00 -16.75
N GLY A 53 -20.67 30.49 -17.42
CA GLY A 53 -19.29 30.23 -17.04
C GLY A 53 -18.97 30.73 -15.62
N ALA A 54 -19.34 31.97 -15.30
CA ALA A 54 -19.14 32.56 -13.98
C ALA A 54 -19.87 31.79 -12.88
N GLY A 55 -21.13 31.39 -13.12
CA GLY A 55 -21.88 30.55 -12.20
C GLY A 55 -21.20 29.20 -11.94
N THR A 56 -20.75 28.51 -13.00
CA THR A 56 -20.02 27.23 -12.85
C THR A 56 -18.68 27.37 -12.12
N GLY A 57 -17.92 28.44 -12.41
CA GLY A 57 -16.66 28.73 -11.73
C GLY A 57 -16.85 29.06 -10.25
N GLY A 58 -17.89 29.81 -9.91
CA GLY A 58 -18.27 30.10 -8.54
C GLY A 58 -18.65 28.83 -7.76
N LEU A 59 -19.49 27.96 -8.34
CA LEU A 59 -19.86 26.67 -7.72
C LEU A 59 -18.65 25.76 -7.50
N LEU A 60 -17.74 25.68 -8.47
CA LEU A 60 -16.49 24.92 -8.32
C LEU A 60 -15.59 25.50 -7.23
N ALA A 61 -15.51 26.82 -7.12
CA ALA A 61 -14.77 27.48 -6.05
C ALA A 61 -15.39 27.17 -4.67
N VAL A 62 -16.71 27.22 -4.52
CA VAL A 62 -17.38 26.81 -3.27
C VAL A 62 -17.02 25.36 -2.91
N GLY A 63 -17.07 24.45 -3.87
CA GLY A 63 -16.68 23.06 -3.65
C GLY A 63 -15.22 22.89 -3.18
N LEU A 64 -14.28 23.64 -3.79
CA LEU A 64 -12.88 23.62 -3.38
C LEU A 64 -12.65 24.20 -1.98
N PHE A 65 -13.36 25.27 -1.63
CA PHE A 65 -13.32 25.84 -0.29
C PHE A 65 -13.79 24.82 0.76
N GLN A 66 -14.91 24.15 0.51
CA GLN A 66 -15.46 23.14 1.42
C GLN A 66 -14.50 21.97 1.63
N LEU A 67 -13.78 21.56 0.59
CA LEU A 67 -12.85 20.43 0.66
C LEU A 67 -11.51 20.79 1.33
N LEU A 68 -10.95 21.97 1.02
CA LEU A 68 -9.58 22.31 1.40
C LEU A 68 -9.49 23.23 2.62
N VAL A 69 -10.36 24.23 2.70
CA VAL A 69 -10.22 25.32 3.68
C VAL A 69 -11.11 25.11 4.90
N ASN A 70 -12.35 24.64 4.70
CA ASN A 70 -13.29 24.39 5.78
C ASN A 70 -12.77 23.42 6.88
N PRO A 71 -12.07 22.30 6.56
CA PRO A 71 -11.54 21.41 7.60
C PRO A 71 -10.33 21.99 8.36
N MET A 72 -9.76 23.12 7.92
CA MET A 72 -8.63 23.74 8.62
C MET A 72 -9.11 24.59 9.80
N ASN A 73 -8.36 24.54 10.91
CA ASN A 73 -8.66 25.25 12.13
C ASN A 73 -8.24 26.74 12.06
N ILE A 74 -8.97 27.52 11.27
CA ILE A 74 -8.76 28.96 11.03
C ILE A 74 -9.94 29.77 11.61
N TYR A 75 -9.71 31.04 11.99
CA TYR A 75 -10.77 31.95 12.45
C TYR A 75 -11.89 32.13 11.42
N GLU A 76 -13.15 32.14 11.89
CA GLU A 76 -14.34 32.22 11.02
C GLU A 76 -14.34 33.45 10.10
N HIS A 77 -13.87 34.61 10.58
CA HIS A 77 -13.75 35.81 9.74
C HIS A 77 -12.79 35.58 8.55
N GLN A 78 -11.66 34.92 8.78
CA GLN A 78 -10.70 34.62 7.72
C GLN A 78 -11.25 33.60 6.73
N LYS A 79 -12.00 32.60 7.20
CA LYS A 79 -12.70 31.63 6.32
C LYS A 79 -13.68 32.33 5.38
N VAL A 80 -14.47 33.28 5.88
CA VAL A 80 -15.43 34.05 5.08
C VAL A 80 -14.72 34.89 4.01
N VAL A 81 -13.64 35.58 4.36
CA VAL A 81 -12.83 36.35 3.41
C VAL A 81 -12.25 35.45 2.30
N VAL A 82 -11.70 34.29 2.67
CA VAL A 82 -11.15 33.32 1.71
C VAL A 82 -12.25 32.77 0.80
N LEU A 83 -13.44 32.46 1.33
CA LEU A 83 -14.57 31.97 0.55
C LEU A 83 -14.98 32.98 -0.53
N TYR A 84 -15.29 34.22 -0.14
CA TYR A 84 -15.71 35.24 -1.11
C TYR A 84 -14.62 35.57 -2.12
N GLY A 85 -13.35 35.62 -1.69
CA GLY A 85 -12.21 35.79 -2.58
C GLY A 85 -12.14 34.67 -3.63
N LEU A 86 -12.17 33.41 -3.19
CA LEU A 86 -12.08 32.25 -4.07
C LEU A 86 -13.26 32.18 -5.06
N VAL A 87 -14.49 32.47 -4.59
CA VAL A 87 -15.68 32.51 -5.44
C VAL A 87 -15.59 33.63 -6.47
N GLY A 88 -15.16 34.83 -6.08
CA GLY A 88 -14.99 35.97 -6.98
C GLY A 88 -13.96 35.68 -8.08
N PHE A 89 -12.76 35.21 -7.70
CA PHE A 89 -11.72 34.82 -8.66
C PHE A 89 -12.15 33.66 -9.55
N GLY A 90 -12.82 32.65 -8.98
CA GLY A 90 -13.34 31.50 -9.71
C GLY A 90 -14.37 31.90 -10.77
N ALA A 91 -15.34 32.73 -10.38
CA ALA A 91 -16.39 33.22 -11.26
C ALA A 91 -15.83 34.12 -12.39
N ALA A 92 -15.00 35.12 -12.04
CA ALA A 92 -14.40 36.02 -13.03
C ALA A 92 -13.46 35.26 -13.99
N GLY A 93 -12.64 34.36 -13.46
CA GLY A 93 -11.69 33.58 -14.24
C GLY A 93 -12.36 32.61 -15.21
N TRP A 94 -13.42 31.91 -14.76
CA TRP A 94 -14.22 31.06 -15.63
C TRP A 94 -15.03 31.87 -16.64
N GLY A 95 -15.55 33.04 -16.30
CA GLY A 95 -16.28 33.89 -17.24
C GLY A 95 -15.41 34.36 -18.41
N THR A 96 -14.15 34.72 -18.14
CA THR A 96 -13.28 35.44 -19.09
C THR A 96 -12.28 34.55 -19.84
N SER A 97 -11.61 33.60 -19.17
CA SER A 97 -10.41 32.96 -19.72
C SER A 97 -10.58 31.46 -20.00
N PRO A 98 -10.37 30.99 -21.26
CA PRO A 98 -10.38 29.56 -21.56
C PRO A 98 -9.22 28.81 -20.90
N HIS A 99 -8.11 29.49 -20.59
CA HIS A 99 -7.00 28.91 -19.85
C HIS A 99 -7.40 28.54 -18.42
N ILE A 100 -8.14 29.42 -17.74
CA ILE A 100 -8.62 29.18 -16.37
C ILE A 100 -9.65 28.05 -16.36
N ARG A 101 -10.58 28.01 -17.34
CA ARG A 101 -11.53 26.90 -17.51
C ARG A 101 -10.83 25.55 -17.70
N CYS A 102 -9.78 25.52 -18.53
CA CYS A 102 -9.01 24.30 -18.75
C CYS A 102 -8.25 23.87 -17.49
N ALA A 103 -7.54 24.80 -16.84
CA ALA A 103 -6.74 24.51 -15.65
C ALA A 103 -7.60 23.99 -14.48
N SER A 104 -8.75 24.60 -14.26
CA SER A 104 -9.71 24.17 -13.23
C SER A 104 -10.34 22.80 -13.53
N LEU A 105 -10.71 22.50 -14.79
CA LEU A 105 -11.18 21.16 -15.16
C LEU A 105 -10.08 20.09 -15.07
N LEU A 106 -8.81 20.47 -15.25
CA LEU A 106 -7.67 19.57 -15.07
C LEU A 106 -7.41 19.23 -13.59
N LEU A 107 -8.02 19.94 -12.64
CA LEU A 107 -7.89 19.66 -11.22
C LEU A 107 -8.53 18.30 -10.86
N ILE A 108 -9.66 17.95 -11.48
CA ILE A 108 -10.36 16.67 -11.27
C ILE A 108 -9.47 15.45 -11.61
N PRO A 109 -8.92 15.32 -12.84
CA PRO A 109 -7.99 14.23 -13.15
C PRO A 109 -6.61 14.41 -12.51
N LYS A 110 -6.31 15.55 -11.89
CA LYS A 110 -5.13 15.71 -11.02
C LYS A 110 -5.33 14.99 -9.68
N MET A 111 -6.52 15.10 -9.09
CA MET A 111 -6.89 14.37 -7.86
C MET A 111 -6.96 12.85 -8.07
N LEU A 112 -7.24 12.37 -9.28
CA LEU A 112 -7.17 10.93 -9.60
C LEU A 112 -5.74 10.37 -9.70
N GLY A 113 -4.71 11.22 -9.56
CA GLY A 113 -3.31 10.81 -9.65
C GLY A 113 -2.59 10.80 -8.30
N LYS A 114 -1.26 10.93 -8.36
CA LYS A 114 -0.37 10.88 -7.20
C LYS A 114 -0.74 11.89 -6.09
N GLU A 115 -1.11 13.11 -6.48
CA GLU A 115 -1.44 14.18 -5.50
C GLU A 115 -2.65 13.83 -4.64
N GLY A 116 -3.74 13.35 -5.25
CA GLY A 116 -4.93 12.98 -4.49
C GLY A 116 -4.72 11.71 -3.67
N ARG A 117 -3.87 10.78 -4.12
CA ARG A 117 -3.48 9.64 -3.30
C ARG A 117 -2.70 10.04 -2.05
N LEU A 118 -1.78 11.00 -2.17
CA LEU A 118 -1.04 11.50 -1.02
C LEU A 118 -1.99 12.10 0.03
N LEU A 119 -3.00 12.86 -0.42
CA LEU A 119 -4.06 13.38 0.45
C LEU A 119 -4.86 12.24 1.11
N VAL A 120 -5.33 11.26 0.33
CA VAL A 120 -6.12 10.13 0.85
C VAL A 120 -5.31 9.24 1.79
N LEU A 121 -4.01 9.07 1.53
CA LEU A 121 -3.10 8.36 2.43
C LEU A 121 -3.01 9.04 3.79
N GLY A 122 -2.93 10.38 3.83
CA GLY A 122 -2.97 11.13 5.07
C GLY A 122 -4.26 10.88 5.87
N TYR A 123 -5.43 10.93 5.20
CA TYR A 123 -6.70 10.59 5.82
C TYR A 123 -6.78 9.13 6.30
N ALA A 124 -6.22 8.19 5.52
CA ALA A 124 -6.18 6.78 5.89
C ALA A 124 -5.35 6.56 7.17
N LEU A 125 -4.16 7.16 7.26
CA LEU A 125 -3.30 7.07 8.45
C LEU A 125 -3.95 7.69 9.68
N ALA A 126 -4.61 8.86 9.52
CA ALA A 126 -5.36 9.49 10.61
C ALA A 126 -6.50 8.58 11.10
N ALA A 127 -7.28 8.00 10.19
CA ALA A 127 -8.36 7.08 10.54
C ALA A 127 -7.83 5.80 11.24
N ILE A 128 -6.70 5.26 10.79
CA ILE A 128 -6.04 4.11 11.45
C ILE A 128 -5.58 4.47 12.87
N TYR A 129 -5.01 5.66 13.05
CA TYR A 129 -4.53 6.13 14.34
C TYR A 129 -5.65 6.30 15.36
N GLU A 130 -6.75 6.95 14.97
CA GLU A 130 -7.91 7.20 15.84
C GLU A 130 -8.80 5.95 16.05
N GLY A 131 -8.75 4.97 15.14
CA GLY A 131 -9.58 3.77 15.21
C GLY A 131 -8.85 2.55 15.77
N PRO A 132 -8.46 1.56 14.92
CA PRO A 132 -7.88 0.30 15.36
C PRO A 132 -6.67 0.45 16.28
N LEU A 133 -5.79 1.42 16.00
CA LEU A 133 -4.59 1.61 16.80
C LEU A 133 -4.90 2.14 18.21
N ALA A 134 -5.91 3.01 18.34
CA ALA A 134 -6.38 3.48 19.62
C ALA A 134 -7.05 2.35 20.44
N ASN A 135 -7.87 1.52 19.78
CA ASN A 135 -8.52 0.39 20.43
C ASN A 135 -7.50 -0.67 20.89
N LEU A 136 -6.54 -1.00 20.02
CA LEU A 136 -5.44 -1.91 20.34
C LEU A 136 -4.66 -1.44 21.56
N ARG A 137 -4.33 -0.15 21.64
CA ARG A 137 -3.63 0.44 22.80
C ARG A 137 -4.45 0.31 24.08
N HIS A 138 -5.76 0.55 24.01
CA HIS A 138 -6.65 0.40 25.15
C HIS A 138 -6.71 -1.06 25.64
N ASN A 139 -6.90 -2.00 24.71
CA ASN A 139 -6.90 -3.42 25.02
C ASN A 139 -5.56 -3.89 25.60
N LEU A 140 -4.43 -3.40 25.07
CA LEU A 140 -3.09 -3.70 25.62
C LEU A 140 -2.94 -3.20 27.06
N HIS A 141 -3.40 -1.98 27.37
CA HIS A 141 -3.40 -1.48 28.75
C HIS A 141 -4.28 -2.34 29.67
N ALA A 142 -5.42 -2.83 29.19
CA ALA A 142 -6.25 -3.77 29.94
C ALA A 142 -5.53 -5.11 30.20
N VAL A 143 -4.71 -5.61 29.26
CA VAL A 143 -3.86 -6.81 29.48
C VAL A 143 -2.93 -6.55 30.66
N VAL A 144 -2.17 -5.45 30.60
CA VAL A 144 -1.14 -5.13 31.60
C VAL A 144 -1.78 -4.94 32.98
N ALA A 145 -2.91 -4.23 33.06
CA ALA A 145 -3.63 -4.03 34.31
C ALA A 145 -4.18 -5.35 34.89
N SER A 146 -4.74 -6.23 34.04
CA SER A 146 -5.23 -7.55 34.45
C SER A 146 -4.12 -8.45 34.99
N LEU A 147 -2.98 -8.49 34.30
CA LEU A 147 -1.80 -9.25 34.75
C LEU A 147 -1.28 -8.70 36.09
N GLY A 148 -1.18 -7.37 36.24
CA GLY A 148 -0.79 -6.72 37.48
C GLY A 148 -1.72 -7.11 38.65
N CYS A 149 -3.04 -6.97 38.46
CA CYS A 149 -4.03 -7.36 39.46
C CYS A 149 -3.96 -8.84 39.82
N THR A 150 -3.72 -9.72 38.85
CA THR A 150 -3.60 -11.17 39.09
C THR A 150 -2.39 -11.51 39.95
N VAL A 151 -1.24 -10.88 39.68
CA VAL A 151 -0.02 -11.05 40.50
C VAL A 151 -0.22 -10.48 41.90
N GLU A 152 -0.84 -9.31 42.04
CA GLU A 152 -1.16 -8.73 43.35
C GLU A 152 -2.13 -9.60 44.16
N LEU A 153 -3.16 -10.14 43.51
CA LEU A 153 -4.11 -11.06 44.12
C LEU A 153 -3.40 -12.33 44.60
N GLN A 154 -2.48 -12.89 43.80
CA GLN A 154 -1.66 -14.04 44.20
C GLN A 154 -0.77 -13.72 45.40
N ILE A 155 -0.13 -12.56 45.44
CA ILE A 155 0.69 -12.12 46.58
C ILE A 155 -0.17 -11.95 47.83
N ASN A 156 -1.34 -11.31 47.72
CA ASN A 156 -2.25 -11.08 48.83
C ASN A 156 -2.82 -12.39 49.39
N ASN A 157 -3.23 -13.31 48.52
CA ASN A 157 -3.71 -14.63 48.91
C ASN A 157 -2.61 -15.46 49.57
N THR A 158 -1.39 -15.45 49.00
CA THR A 158 -0.23 -16.14 49.58
C THR A 158 0.11 -15.55 50.96
N ARG A 159 0.10 -14.21 51.10
CA ARG A 159 0.33 -13.53 52.36
C ARG A 159 -0.75 -13.84 53.40
N ALA A 160 -2.02 -13.92 53.00
CA ALA A 160 -3.12 -14.30 53.86
C ALA A 160 -2.95 -15.75 54.36
N ALA A 161 -2.70 -16.70 53.45
CA ALA A 161 -2.44 -18.09 53.79
C ALA A 161 -1.23 -18.25 54.72
N TRP A 162 -0.11 -17.57 54.42
CA TRP A 162 1.08 -17.55 55.28
C TRP A 162 0.81 -16.95 56.66
N ARG A 163 0.04 -15.87 56.75
CA ARG A 163 -0.31 -15.25 58.05
C ARG A 163 -1.13 -16.20 58.91
N VAL A 164 -2.08 -16.92 58.31
CA VAL A 164 -2.90 -17.93 58.99
C VAL A 164 -2.03 -19.11 59.45
N SER A 165 -1.18 -19.67 58.58
CA SER A 165 -0.33 -20.82 58.93
C SER A 165 0.74 -20.49 59.98
N THR A 166 1.31 -19.28 59.94
CA THR A 166 2.35 -18.84 60.89
C THR A 166 1.80 -18.14 62.12
N ALA A 167 0.48 -17.89 62.20
CA ALA A 167 -0.15 -17.28 63.38
C ALA A 167 0.23 -17.97 64.71
N PRO A 168 0.09 -19.31 64.86
CA PRO A 168 0.42 -19.99 66.12
C PRO A 168 1.93 -19.93 66.45
N LEU A 169 2.81 -19.96 65.44
CA LEU A 169 4.24 -19.82 65.69
C LEU A 169 4.59 -18.40 66.13
N ARG A 170 3.98 -17.39 65.51
CA ARG A 170 4.23 -15.98 65.83
C ARG A 170 3.82 -15.64 67.26
N THR A 171 2.74 -16.22 67.79
CA THR A 171 2.34 -16.05 69.19
C THR A 171 3.36 -16.70 70.14
N VAL A 172 3.78 -17.93 69.87
CA VAL A 172 4.79 -18.64 70.67
C VAL A 172 6.12 -17.87 70.70
N PHE A 173 6.63 -17.43 69.55
CA PHE A 173 7.87 -16.65 69.49
C PHE A 173 7.75 -15.33 70.25
N LYS A 174 6.59 -14.66 70.18
CA LYS A 174 6.34 -13.41 70.91
C LYS A 174 6.34 -13.62 72.43
N ASP A 175 5.74 -14.71 72.91
CA ASP A 175 5.71 -15.05 74.34
C ASP A 175 7.09 -15.48 74.86
N LEU A 176 7.85 -16.24 74.04
CA LEU A 176 9.24 -16.59 74.35
C LEU A 176 10.14 -15.34 74.46
N LEU A 177 10.01 -14.39 73.53
CA LEU A 177 10.74 -13.13 73.57
C LEU A 177 10.28 -12.22 74.72
N GLY A 178 9.00 -12.24 75.08
CA GLY A 178 8.47 -11.54 76.25
C GLY A 178 9.06 -12.07 77.56
N ASN A 179 9.29 -13.38 77.64
CA ASN A 179 9.93 -14.02 78.79
C ASN A 179 11.46 -13.98 78.75
N ARG A 180 12.09 -13.29 77.78
CA ARG A 180 13.55 -13.22 77.60
C ARG A 180 14.31 -12.87 78.88
N LYS A 181 13.82 -11.90 79.68
CA LYS A 181 14.48 -11.50 80.94
C LYS A 181 14.51 -12.62 81.98
N SER A 182 13.43 -13.42 82.05
CA SER A 182 13.38 -14.61 82.92
C SER A 182 14.28 -15.72 82.38
N LEU A 183 14.41 -15.83 81.06
CA LEU A 183 15.24 -16.84 80.40
C LEU A 183 16.74 -16.52 80.49
N GLU A 184 17.13 -15.24 80.39
CA GLU A 184 18.52 -14.78 80.57
C GLU A 184 18.97 -14.96 82.03
N ALA A 185 18.11 -14.65 83.01
CA ALA A 185 18.42 -14.88 84.43
C ALA A 185 18.68 -16.36 84.77
N GLU A 186 17.92 -17.27 84.15
CA GLU A 186 18.09 -18.72 84.33
C GLU A 186 19.21 -19.31 83.45
N THR A 187 19.47 -18.76 82.25
CA THR A 187 20.62 -19.15 81.41
C THR A 187 21.94 -18.79 82.05
N GLN A 188 22.02 -17.67 82.78
CA GLN A 188 23.20 -17.33 83.59
C GLN A 188 23.43 -18.36 84.70
N ASN A 189 22.35 -18.89 85.29
CA ASN A 189 22.39 -19.91 86.35
C ASN A 189 22.89 -21.27 85.82
N VAL A 190 22.46 -21.65 84.60
CA VAL A 190 22.89 -22.89 83.93
C VAL A 190 24.28 -22.76 83.32
N SER A 191 24.63 -21.61 82.72
CA SER A 191 25.97 -21.33 82.17
C SER A 191 27.07 -21.43 83.24
N ASN A 192 26.74 -21.04 84.48
CA ASN A 192 27.63 -21.23 85.63
C ASN A 192 27.83 -22.72 85.99
N SER A 193 26.91 -23.62 85.64
CA SER A 193 27.03 -25.07 85.85
C SER A 193 27.66 -25.82 84.67
N PHE A 194 27.70 -25.26 83.47
CA PHE A 194 28.21 -25.92 82.25
C PHE A 194 29.55 -25.37 81.74
N LYS A 195 30.17 -24.43 82.48
CA LYS A 195 31.52 -23.90 82.20
C LYS A 195 32.63 -24.95 82.11
N ASP A 196 32.33 -26.19 82.50
CA ASP A 196 33.27 -27.31 82.56
C ASP A 196 33.17 -28.28 81.37
N LEU A 197 32.21 -28.10 80.44
CA LEU A 197 31.99 -29.05 79.34
C LEU A 197 32.27 -28.50 77.92
N ASP A 198 32.64 -27.22 77.80
CA ASP A 198 32.76 -26.51 76.51
C ASP A 198 34.18 -26.52 75.91
N THR A 199 35.11 -27.30 76.49
CA THR A 199 36.51 -27.39 76.00
C THR A 199 36.78 -28.54 75.03
N GLN A 200 35.77 -29.34 74.64
CA GLN A 200 36.06 -30.62 73.99
C GLN A 200 35.48 -30.90 72.62
N VAL A 201 34.73 -30.00 71.98
CA VAL A 201 34.30 -30.24 70.58
C VAL A 201 34.36 -28.96 69.76
N ASN A 202 35.60 -28.52 69.50
CA ASN A 202 35.93 -27.71 68.33
C ASN A 202 36.25 -28.64 67.15
N SER A 203 35.51 -28.48 66.05
CA SER A 203 35.89 -28.65 64.62
C SER A 203 34.67 -29.11 63.82
N GLU A 204 34.52 -28.90 62.51
CA GLU A 204 35.05 -28.02 61.48
C GLU A 204 34.08 -28.15 60.27
N ALA A 205 34.19 -27.23 59.30
CA ALA A 205 33.72 -27.34 57.91
C ALA A 205 32.19 -27.15 57.63
N GLY A 206 31.74 -26.51 56.55
CA GLY A 206 32.43 -25.86 55.42
C GLY A 206 31.41 -25.35 54.36
N TYR A 207 31.64 -24.12 53.90
CA TYR A 207 31.36 -23.43 52.61
C TYR A 207 30.03 -23.50 51.81
N THR A 208 29.59 -22.30 51.37
CA THR A 208 28.52 -21.97 50.38
C THR A 208 29.14 -21.47 49.04
N PRO A 209 28.51 -20.73 48.10
CA PRO A 209 28.14 -21.25 46.76
C PRO A 209 28.64 -20.40 45.55
N GLU A 210 28.12 -20.73 44.34
CA GLU A 210 27.98 -19.96 43.06
C GLU A 210 29.21 -19.56 42.21
N ASP A 211 29.17 -19.80 40.88
CA ASP A 211 28.89 -18.80 39.82
C ASP A 211 29.36 -19.17 38.38
N ALA A 212 28.82 -18.40 37.41
CA ALA A 212 28.73 -18.56 35.95
C ALA A 212 29.95 -18.23 35.06
N VAL A 213 29.80 -18.38 33.72
CA VAL A 213 30.29 -17.59 32.53
C VAL A 213 30.30 -18.51 31.28
N GLY A 214 29.66 -18.21 30.12
CA GLY A 214 30.11 -17.39 28.95
C GLY A 214 31.08 -18.17 28.02
N LEU A 215 31.15 -18.13 26.68
CA LEU A 215 30.54 -17.39 25.56
C LEU A 215 30.86 -18.13 24.21
N GLU A 216 30.11 -17.76 23.15
CA GLU A 216 30.14 -17.97 21.68
C GLU A 216 31.37 -18.51 20.87
N GLU A 217 31.07 -19.11 19.70
CA GLU A 217 31.98 -19.23 18.54
C GLU A 217 31.27 -19.12 17.15
N THR A 218 31.85 -18.25 16.29
CA THR A 218 32.12 -18.32 14.82
C THR A 218 31.05 -18.37 13.67
N ALA A 219 31.31 -17.51 12.67
CA ALA A 219 30.77 -17.37 11.29
C ALA A 219 31.46 -18.38 10.31
N PRO A 220 31.48 -18.27 8.93
CA PRO A 220 30.87 -17.32 7.95
C PRO A 220 30.39 -17.96 6.59
N GLY A 221 29.96 -17.13 5.62
CA GLY A 221 30.33 -17.32 4.19
C GLY A 221 29.31 -17.11 3.05
N VAL A 222 29.58 -16.11 2.19
CA VAL A 222 29.46 -16.01 0.69
C VAL A 222 28.06 -16.19 0.03
N GLY A 223 27.54 -15.44 -0.95
CA GLY A 223 28.00 -14.46 -1.93
C GLY A 223 27.46 -14.84 -3.34
N ALA A 224 26.85 -13.93 -4.11
CA ALA A 224 26.87 -13.89 -5.60
C ALA A 224 25.94 -12.83 -6.22
N HIS A 225 26.49 -12.14 -7.22
CA HIS A 225 25.88 -11.14 -8.11
C HIS A 225 25.09 -11.79 -9.25
N HIS A 226 24.01 -11.14 -9.73
CA HIS A 226 23.51 -11.31 -11.11
C HIS A 226 23.11 -9.96 -11.74
N ALA A 227 23.72 -9.69 -12.90
CA ALA A 227 23.33 -8.62 -13.81
C ALA A 227 22.38 -9.17 -14.87
N VAL A 228 21.35 -8.40 -15.22
CA VAL A 228 20.30 -8.78 -16.18
C VAL A 228 20.37 -7.87 -17.41
N ALA A 229 20.66 -8.45 -18.57
CA ALA A 229 20.50 -7.82 -19.87
C ALA A 229 19.18 -8.28 -20.52
N VAL A 230 18.32 -7.35 -20.92
CA VAL A 230 17.08 -7.66 -21.67
C VAL A 230 16.93 -6.70 -22.84
N GLY A 231 17.30 -7.17 -24.04
CA GLY A 231 16.89 -6.55 -25.30
C GLY A 231 15.53 -7.08 -25.73
N ARG A 232 14.51 -6.21 -25.85
CA ARG A 232 13.15 -6.61 -26.27
C ARG A 232 12.90 -6.45 -27.79
N PRO A 233 12.13 -7.36 -28.42
CA PRO A 233 11.79 -7.34 -29.84
C PRO A 233 10.59 -6.43 -30.21
N LEU A 234 10.54 -6.01 -31.48
CA LEU A 234 9.75 -4.91 -32.05
C LEU A 234 8.25 -5.18 -32.32
N SER A 235 7.70 -6.37 -32.01
CA SER A 235 6.25 -6.61 -32.08
C SER A 235 5.46 -5.84 -31.00
N THR A 236 6.17 -5.13 -30.13
CA THR A 236 5.69 -4.29 -29.03
C THR A 236 5.34 -2.84 -29.42
N GLN A 237 5.49 -2.40 -30.68
CA GLN A 237 5.14 -1.00 -31.03
C GLN A 237 3.64 -0.67 -30.83
N LYS A 238 2.72 -1.64 -31.01
CA LYS A 238 1.31 -1.48 -30.59
C LYS A 238 1.13 -1.32 -29.07
N LYS A 239 2.12 -1.74 -28.27
CA LYS A 239 2.12 -1.66 -26.80
C LYS A 239 2.81 -0.40 -26.26
N ALA A 240 3.46 0.40 -27.11
CA ALA A 240 4.24 1.59 -26.70
C ALA A 240 3.50 2.91 -26.91
N VAL A 241 2.44 2.92 -27.73
CA VAL A 241 1.62 4.12 -27.97
C VAL A 241 0.36 4.02 -27.12
N ILE A 242 0.13 5.02 -26.27
CA ILE A 242 -1.07 5.04 -25.44
C ILE A 242 -2.27 5.48 -26.27
N PHE A 243 -3.25 4.58 -26.42
CA PHE A 243 -4.50 4.90 -27.10
C PHE A 243 -5.52 5.44 -26.09
N PRO A 244 -6.01 6.69 -26.26
CA PRO A 244 -6.88 7.32 -25.27
C PRO A 244 -8.21 6.61 -25.04
N TYR A 245 -8.71 5.87 -26.03
CA TYR A 245 -10.07 5.32 -26.06
C TYR A 245 -10.15 3.80 -25.85
N ASP A 246 -9.02 3.11 -25.69
CA ASP A 246 -9.03 1.67 -25.41
C ASP A 246 -9.45 1.42 -23.96
N PRO A 247 -10.48 0.62 -23.66
CA PRO A 247 -10.89 0.39 -22.26
C PRO A 247 -9.85 -0.40 -21.44
N ALA A 248 -8.89 -1.06 -22.10
CA ALA A 248 -7.85 -1.83 -21.44
C ALA A 248 -6.67 -0.96 -20.99
N ILE A 249 -6.14 -1.26 -19.79
CA ILE A 249 -4.88 -0.70 -19.29
C ILE A 249 -3.73 -1.28 -20.12
N GLN A 250 -2.94 -0.42 -20.75
CA GLN A 250 -1.88 -0.85 -21.65
C GLN A 250 -0.59 -1.15 -20.87
N ALA A 251 0.28 -1.99 -21.45
CA ALA A 251 1.49 -2.48 -20.76
C ALA A 251 2.43 -1.36 -20.26
N LEU A 252 2.46 -0.22 -20.96
CA LEU A 252 3.25 0.95 -20.55
C LEU A 252 2.63 1.66 -19.33
N GLU A 253 1.30 1.70 -19.24
CA GLU A 253 0.58 2.24 -18.08
C GLU A 253 0.71 1.30 -16.88
N MET A 254 0.70 -0.01 -17.12
CA MET A 254 0.91 -1.02 -16.08
C MET A 254 2.31 -0.93 -15.46
N LYS A 255 3.34 -0.56 -16.24
CA LYS A 255 4.69 -0.28 -15.71
C LYS A 255 4.68 0.88 -14.70
N ASN A 256 3.83 1.89 -14.90
CA ASN A 256 3.69 3.00 -13.97
C ASN A 256 2.75 2.68 -12.80
N LEU A 257 1.79 1.78 -13.00
CA LEU A 257 0.81 1.37 -11.98
C LEU A 257 1.42 0.47 -10.89
N ILE A 258 2.30 -0.45 -11.27
CA ILE A 258 2.93 -1.41 -10.34
C ILE A 258 3.65 -0.75 -9.14
N PRO A 259 4.58 0.23 -9.34
CA PRO A 259 5.28 0.83 -8.20
C PRO A 259 4.31 1.59 -7.28
N GLU A 260 3.26 2.16 -7.84
CA GLU A 260 2.26 2.91 -7.09
C GLU A 260 1.38 1.98 -6.25
N LEU A 261 0.99 0.82 -6.79
CA LEU A 261 0.28 -0.20 -6.03
C LEU A 261 1.16 -0.75 -4.90
N LEU A 262 2.46 -0.92 -5.15
CA LEU A 262 3.42 -1.34 -4.14
C LEU A 262 3.53 -0.31 -3.00
N GLU A 263 3.45 0.99 -3.31
CA GLU A 263 3.43 2.07 -2.30
C GLU A 263 2.16 2.04 -1.43
N THR A 264 1.04 1.50 -1.92
CA THR A 264 -0.20 1.33 -1.13
C THR A 264 -0.21 0.08 -0.24
N LEU A 265 0.68 -0.88 -0.50
CA LEU A 265 0.72 -2.17 0.19
C LEU A 265 1.01 -2.05 1.70
N PRO A 266 1.94 -1.19 2.18
CA PRO A 266 2.18 -1.02 3.61
C PRO A 266 0.95 -0.56 4.39
N ALA A 267 0.14 0.35 3.85
CA ALA A 267 -1.07 0.83 4.51
C ALA A 267 -2.14 -0.26 4.62
N LEU A 268 -2.30 -1.07 3.57
CA LEU A 268 -3.17 -2.26 3.57
C LEU A 268 -2.70 -3.30 4.59
N LEU A 269 -1.40 -3.61 4.60
CA LEU A 269 -0.80 -4.55 5.53
C LEU A 269 -0.97 -4.06 6.98
N LEU A 270 -0.70 -2.79 7.25
CA LEU A 270 -0.88 -2.19 8.57
C LEU A 270 -2.32 -2.31 9.06
N LEU A 271 -3.30 -1.97 8.20
CA LEU A 271 -4.71 -2.13 8.55
C LEU A 271 -5.05 -3.61 8.84
N ALA A 272 -4.62 -4.52 7.98
CA ALA A 272 -4.87 -5.96 8.15
C ALA A 272 -4.26 -6.50 9.45
N VAL A 273 -3.01 -6.14 9.77
CA VAL A 273 -2.34 -6.53 11.01
C VAL A 273 -3.07 -5.96 12.22
N LEU A 274 -3.42 -4.67 12.22
CA LEU A 274 -4.13 -4.05 13.34
C LEU A 274 -5.50 -4.68 13.58
N CYS A 275 -6.28 -4.91 12.51
CA CYS A 275 -7.57 -5.59 12.62
C CYS A 275 -7.41 -7.04 13.10
N GLY A 276 -6.40 -7.75 12.61
CA GLY A 276 -6.10 -9.12 13.04
C GLY A 276 -5.66 -9.20 14.50
N LEU A 277 -4.83 -8.28 14.96
CA LEU A 277 -4.40 -8.18 16.37
C LEU A 277 -5.57 -7.83 17.28
N ASP A 278 -6.42 -6.89 16.88
CA ASP A 278 -7.61 -6.52 17.65
C ASP A 278 -8.57 -7.71 17.79
N TRP A 279 -8.82 -8.44 16.69
CA TRP A 279 -9.61 -9.67 16.70
C TRP A 279 -8.99 -10.75 17.60
N ALA A 280 -7.68 -10.97 17.50
CA ALA A 280 -6.97 -11.94 18.32
C ALA A 280 -7.04 -11.60 19.82
N LEU A 281 -6.85 -10.33 20.19
CA LEU A 281 -6.95 -9.86 21.57
C LEU A 281 -8.38 -9.98 22.10
N TYR A 282 -9.37 -9.55 21.33
CA TYR A 282 -10.78 -9.71 21.69
C TYR A 282 -11.12 -11.18 21.96
N SER A 283 -10.71 -12.07 21.06
CA SER A 283 -10.94 -13.52 21.18
C SER A 283 -10.24 -14.11 22.41
N ALA A 284 -8.98 -13.74 22.64
CA ALA A 284 -8.21 -14.18 23.81
C ALA A 284 -8.88 -13.73 25.11
N PHE A 285 -9.25 -12.45 25.22
CA PHE A 285 -9.92 -11.91 26.41
C PHE A 285 -11.31 -12.47 26.66
N HIS A 286 -12.10 -12.65 25.59
CA HIS A 286 -13.39 -13.31 25.70
C HIS A 286 -13.22 -14.72 26.27
N THR A 287 -12.23 -15.47 25.77
CA THR A 287 -11.91 -16.84 26.23
C THR A 287 -11.41 -16.83 27.68
N ILE A 288 -10.47 -15.95 28.03
CA ILE A 288 -9.94 -15.81 29.39
C ILE A 288 -11.08 -15.49 30.35
N ARG A 289 -11.89 -14.47 30.07
CA ARG A 289 -12.99 -14.09 30.97
C ARG A 289 -14.00 -15.22 31.19
N HIS A 290 -14.29 -16.02 30.17
CA HIS A 290 -15.24 -17.13 30.29
C HIS A 290 -14.67 -18.35 31.02
N HIS A 291 -13.39 -18.68 30.80
CA HIS A 291 -12.80 -19.93 31.27
C HIS A 291 -11.87 -19.81 32.49
N SER A 292 -11.42 -18.60 32.83
CA SER A 292 -10.45 -18.39 33.91
C SER A 292 -11.05 -17.84 35.21
N PHE A 293 -12.39 -17.77 35.32
CA PHE A 293 -13.02 -17.46 36.61
C PHE A 293 -12.64 -18.52 37.65
N LEU A 294 -11.99 -18.08 38.73
CA LEU A 294 -11.53 -18.92 39.83
C LEU A 294 -11.99 -18.29 41.15
N GLN A 295 -12.64 -19.10 41.98
CA GLN A 295 -13.06 -18.77 43.33
C GLN A 295 -12.18 -19.55 44.31
N TYR A 296 -11.24 -18.87 44.95
CA TYR A 296 -10.33 -19.45 45.94
C TYR A 296 -10.99 -19.38 47.31
N SER A 297 -11.41 -20.53 47.85
CA SER A 297 -11.81 -20.67 49.25
C SER A 297 -10.72 -21.42 50.03
N PHE A 298 -10.05 -20.72 50.94
CA PHE A 298 -9.07 -21.32 51.84
C PHE A 298 -9.73 -21.60 53.19
N ARG A 299 -9.92 -22.87 53.52
CA ARG A 299 -10.46 -23.32 54.81
C ARG A 299 -9.31 -23.94 55.62
N SER A 300 -8.86 -23.26 56.65
CA SER A 300 -7.85 -23.80 57.57
C SER A 300 -8.47 -24.14 58.91
N SER A 301 -8.37 -25.41 59.31
CA SER A 301 -8.70 -25.87 60.67
C SER A 301 -7.43 -26.38 61.35
N HIS A 302 -6.93 -25.66 62.34
CA HIS A 302 -5.80 -26.10 63.16
C HIS A 302 -6.33 -26.57 64.52
N LYS A 303 -6.26 -27.88 64.78
CA LYS A 303 -6.53 -28.46 66.10
C LYS A 303 -5.24 -29.13 66.60
N LEU A 304 -4.45 -28.37 67.36
CA LEU A 304 -3.22 -28.87 67.96
C LEU A 304 -3.42 -28.96 69.47
N GLU A 305 -3.56 -30.18 70.00
CA GLU A 305 -3.65 -30.46 71.44
C GLU A 305 -2.33 -31.08 71.88
N VAL A 306 -1.56 -30.36 72.69
CA VAL A 306 -0.26 -30.83 73.19
C VAL A 306 -0.28 -30.90 74.70
N LYS A 307 -0.05 -32.09 75.25
CA LYS A 307 0.03 -32.35 76.70
C LYS A 307 1.48 -32.50 77.13
N VAL A 308 1.95 -31.63 78.01
CA VAL A 308 3.32 -31.64 78.55
C VAL A 308 3.33 -32.30 79.94
N GLY A 309 3.97 -33.47 80.08
CA GLY A 309 4.14 -34.19 81.36
C GLY A 309 5.43 -33.84 82.10
N GLY A 310 5.48 -34.10 83.43
CA GLY A 310 6.65 -33.89 84.31
C GLY A 310 6.75 -32.49 84.94
N ASP A 311 7.47 -32.33 86.06
CA ASP A 311 7.55 -31.06 86.81
C ASP A 311 8.87 -30.28 86.66
N SER A 312 9.64 -30.61 85.63
CA SER A 312 10.87 -29.89 85.30
C SER A 312 10.61 -28.44 84.90
N LEU A 313 11.64 -27.58 85.03
CA LEU A 313 11.58 -26.17 84.64
C LEU A 313 11.21 -26.02 83.15
N LEU A 314 11.78 -26.87 82.30
CA LEU A 314 11.45 -26.97 80.88
C LEU A 314 9.97 -27.35 80.67
N ALA A 315 9.45 -28.33 81.42
CA ALA A 315 8.06 -28.74 81.31
C ALA A 315 7.08 -27.62 81.71
N ARG A 316 7.40 -26.82 82.75
CA ARG A 316 6.59 -25.64 83.14
C ARG A 316 6.63 -24.52 82.11
N LEU A 317 7.79 -24.23 81.53
CA LEU A 317 7.92 -23.25 80.43
C LEU A 317 7.13 -23.68 79.20
N LEU A 318 7.31 -24.94 78.77
CA LEU A 318 6.58 -25.53 77.65
C LEU A 318 5.07 -25.50 77.91
N ARG A 319 4.60 -25.81 79.14
CA ARG A 319 3.17 -25.77 79.46
C ARG A 319 2.59 -24.35 79.35
N LYS A 320 3.35 -23.33 79.74
CA LYS A 320 2.94 -21.92 79.66
C LYS A 320 2.97 -21.36 78.23
N THR A 321 3.93 -21.78 77.40
CA THR A 321 4.04 -21.35 75.99
C THR A 321 3.14 -22.16 75.05
N ILE A 322 2.99 -23.46 75.28
CA ILE A 322 2.14 -24.38 74.50
C ILE A 322 0.67 -24.25 74.89
N GLY A 323 0.34 -23.78 76.11
CA GLY A 323 -1.03 -23.45 76.49
C GLY A 323 -1.69 -22.41 75.56
N ALA A 324 -0.89 -21.50 74.97
CA ALA A 324 -1.35 -20.54 73.96
C ALA A 324 -1.57 -21.15 72.56
N LEU A 325 -1.05 -22.35 72.29
CA LEU A 325 -1.27 -23.09 71.05
C LEU A 325 -2.58 -23.88 71.03
N ASN A 326 -3.24 -24.07 72.19
CA ASN A 326 -4.51 -24.77 72.32
C ASN A 326 -5.71 -23.95 71.81
N THR A 327 -5.51 -23.18 70.73
CA THR A 327 -6.49 -22.28 70.15
C THR A 327 -7.03 -22.90 68.87
N SER A 328 -8.26 -23.39 68.90
CA SER A 328 -8.96 -23.81 67.68
C SER A 328 -9.53 -22.58 66.98
N SER A 329 -8.94 -22.17 65.86
CA SER A 329 -9.54 -21.18 64.97
C SER A 329 -9.80 -21.79 63.60
N GLU A 330 -11.07 -21.78 63.19
CA GLU A 330 -11.47 -22.08 61.83
C GLU A 330 -11.52 -20.76 61.07
N SER A 331 -10.62 -20.57 60.11
CA SER A 331 -10.62 -19.37 59.25
C SER A 331 -10.92 -19.76 57.81
N VAL A 332 -11.96 -19.14 57.25
CA VAL A 332 -12.36 -19.26 55.85
C VAL A 332 -12.05 -17.94 55.16
N VAL A 333 -11.08 -17.95 54.25
CA VAL A 333 -10.76 -16.80 53.41
C VAL A 333 -11.27 -17.09 52.00
N GLU A 334 -12.26 -16.33 51.56
CA GLU A 334 -12.85 -16.46 50.22
C GLU A 334 -12.42 -15.27 49.36
N SER A 335 -11.78 -15.55 48.22
CA SER A 335 -11.29 -14.54 47.27
C SER A 335 -11.63 -14.94 45.84
N SER A 336 -12.02 -13.97 45.01
CA SER A 336 -12.35 -14.20 43.60
C SER A 336 -11.48 -13.33 42.69
N ASN A 337 -11.17 -13.83 41.49
CA ASN A 337 -10.36 -13.12 40.51
C ASN A 337 -11.17 -12.24 39.53
N MET A 338 -12.49 -12.13 39.70
CA MET A 338 -13.38 -11.33 38.84
C MET A 338 -12.93 -9.88 38.62
N PRO A 339 -12.46 -9.14 39.64
CA PRO A 339 -12.00 -7.76 39.46
C PRO A 339 -10.74 -7.64 38.59
N CYS A 340 -9.97 -8.72 38.48
CA CYS A 340 -8.74 -8.77 37.70
C CYS A 340 -8.95 -9.22 36.26
N LEU A 341 -10.14 -9.69 35.88
CA LEU A 341 -10.39 -10.16 34.51
C LEU A 341 -10.52 -8.97 33.55
N PRO A 342 -9.87 -9.02 32.37
CA PRO A 342 -9.92 -7.93 31.42
C PRO A 342 -11.32 -7.82 30.79
N GLN A 343 -11.76 -6.59 30.51
CA GLN A 343 -12.98 -6.34 29.75
C GLN A 343 -12.62 -6.16 28.27
N PRO A 344 -13.02 -7.07 27.38
CA PRO A 344 -12.71 -6.94 25.96
C PRO A 344 -13.52 -5.80 25.34
N VAL A 345 -12.84 -4.83 24.72
CA VAL A 345 -13.48 -3.77 23.93
C VAL A 345 -13.26 -4.08 22.45
N SER A 346 -14.35 -4.41 21.74
CA SER A 346 -14.32 -4.59 20.29
C SER A 346 -14.46 -3.26 19.57
N LEU A 347 -13.76 -3.12 18.44
CA LEU A 347 -13.94 -1.96 17.58
C LEU A 347 -15.34 -1.98 16.91
N ASP A 348 -16.06 -0.86 16.97
CA ASP A 348 -17.39 -0.73 16.38
C ASP A 348 -17.38 -0.96 14.86
N ALA A 349 -18.45 -1.55 14.31
CA ALA A 349 -18.60 -1.74 12.87
C ALA A 349 -18.48 -0.43 12.07
N ARG A 350 -18.97 0.69 12.62
CA ARG A 350 -18.84 2.01 12.02
C ARG A 350 -17.38 2.48 11.97
N ALA A 351 -16.60 2.18 13.00
CA ALA A 351 -15.18 2.52 13.05
C ALA A 351 -14.38 1.70 12.02
N TYR A 352 -14.68 0.42 11.85
CA TYR A 352 -14.10 -0.40 10.77
C TYR A 352 -14.40 0.16 9.38
N VAL A 353 -15.65 0.55 9.10
CA VAL A 353 -15.99 1.14 7.81
C VAL A 353 -15.26 2.47 7.60
N ARG A 354 -15.18 3.31 8.63
CA ARG A 354 -14.50 4.62 8.56
C ARG A 354 -13.01 4.49 8.30
N THR A 355 -12.36 3.43 8.77
CA THR A 355 -10.92 3.17 8.50
C THR A 355 -10.69 2.44 7.18
N ALA A 356 -11.55 1.50 6.81
CA ALA A 356 -11.43 0.75 5.56
C ALA A 356 -11.73 1.60 4.32
N LEU A 357 -12.67 2.53 4.40
CA LEU A 357 -13.10 3.38 3.28
C LEU A 357 -11.95 4.18 2.63
N PRO A 358 -11.13 4.95 3.36
CA PRO A 358 -10.02 5.70 2.75
C PRO A 358 -8.93 4.77 2.18
N VAL A 359 -8.69 3.61 2.80
CA VAL A 359 -7.74 2.60 2.27
C VAL A 359 -8.25 1.97 0.97
N GLY A 360 -9.54 1.63 0.91
CA GLY A 360 -10.18 1.15 -0.32
C GLY A 360 -10.20 2.21 -1.43
N LEU A 361 -10.44 3.47 -1.06
CA LEU A 361 -10.36 4.61 -1.99
C LEU A 361 -8.94 4.78 -2.55
N LEU A 362 -7.89 4.59 -1.74
CA LEU A 362 -6.50 4.65 -2.19
C LEU A 362 -6.21 3.65 -3.31
N VAL A 363 -6.65 2.39 -3.14
CA VAL A 363 -6.54 1.35 -4.17
C VAL A 363 -7.34 1.70 -5.42
N CYS A 364 -8.57 2.19 -5.24
CA CYS A 364 -9.42 2.64 -6.34
C CYS A 364 -8.75 3.76 -7.16
N LEU A 365 -8.14 4.75 -6.49
CA LEU A 365 -7.42 5.84 -7.15
C LEU A 365 -6.20 5.34 -7.94
N CYS A 366 -5.49 4.32 -7.45
CA CYS A 366 -4.43 3.67 -8.23
C CYS A 366 -4.96 3.12 -9.56
N LEU A 367 -6.08 2.40 -9.54
CA LEU A 367 -6.69 1.85 -10.77
C LEU A 367 -7.21 2.94 -11.71
N LEU A 368 -7.81 3.99 -11.14
CA LEU A 368 -8.37 5.11 -11.91
C LEU A 368 -7.30 6.07 -12.47
N GLN A 369 -6.06 6.02 -11.97
CA GLN A 369 -4.97 6.92 -12.37
C GLN A 369 -4.70 6.90 -13.87
N ALA A 370 -4.70 5.72 -14.50
CA ALA A 370 -4.48 5.58 -15.94
C ALA A 370 -5.54 6.36 -16.74
N PHE A 371 -6.80 6.23 -16.32
CA PHE A 371 -7.92 6.95 -16.92
C PHE A 371 -7.86 8.45 -16.62
N GLY A 372 -7.42 8.84 -15.42
CA GLY A 372 -7.15 10.24 -15.08
C GLY A 372 -6.13 10.88 -16.02
N TYR A 373 -5.01 10.21 -16.30
CA TYR A 373 -4.00 10.72 -17.24
C TYR A 373 -4.52 10.86 -18.67
N ARG A 374 -5.31 9.91 -19.14
CA ARG A 374 -5.97 10.00 -20.46
C ARG A 374 -6.95 11.16 -20.50
N LEU A 375 -7.74 11.34 -19.44
CA LEU A 375 -8.70 12.43 -19.32
C LEU A 375 -8.02 13.81 -19.37
N ARG A 376 -6.83 13.99 -18.76
CA ARG A 376 -6.06 15.25 -18.88
C ARG A 376 -5.79 15.62 -20.33
N ARG A 377 -5.38 14.65 -21.15
CA ARG A 377 -5.13 14.87 -22.57
C ARG A 377 -6.41 15.24 -23.31
N VAL A 378 -7.52 14.55 -23.04
CA VAL A 378 -8.82 14.83 -23.68
C VAL A 378 -9.30 16.25 -23.35
N ILE A 379 -9.22 16.67 -22.09
CA ILE A 379 -9.59 18.03 -21.66
C ILE A 379 -8.67 19.08 -22.33
N ALA A 380 -7.35 18.87 -22.31
CA ALA A 380 -6.43 19.81 -22.93
C ALA A 380 -6.62 19.91 -24.46
N ALA A 381 -6.90 18.79 -25.13
CA ALA A 381 -7.18 18.73 -26.56
C ALA A 381 -8.46 19.48 -26.93
N PHE A 382 -9.47 19.45 -26.05
CA PHE A 382 -10.72 20.16 -26.24
C PHE A 382 -10.54 21.69 -26.25
N TYR A 383 -9.80 22.23 -25.27
CA TYR A 383 -9.57 23.68 -25.18
C TYR A 383 -8.49 24.19 -26.15
N PHE A 384 -7.48 23.38 -26.46
CA PHE A 384 -6.32 23.80 -27.28
C PHE A 384 -6.08 22.88 -28.49
N PRO A 385 -7.01 22.81 -29.46
CA PRO A 385 -6.94 21.88 -30.58
C PRO A 385 -5.75 22.15 -31.52
N LYS A 386 -5.35 23.42 -31.69
CA LYS A 386 -4.16 23.78 -32.50
C LYS A 386 -2.87 23.19 -31.91
N ARG A 387 -2.70 23.25 -30.59
CA ARG A 387 -1.52 22.70 -29.89
C ARG A 387 -1.53 21.17 -29.92
N GLU A 388 -2.70 20.54 -29.75
CA GLU A 388 -2.83 19.08 -29.85
C GLU A 388 -2.47 18.59 -31.25
N LYS A 389 -2.92 19.27 -32.32
CA LYS A 389 -2.55 18.91 -33.70
C LYS A 389 -1.03 18.95 -33.91
N LYS A 390 -0.34 19.99 -33.41
CA LYS A 390 1.13 20.09 -33.47
C LYS A 390 1.80 18.92 -32.74
N ARG A 391 1.33 18.56 -31.54
CA ARG A 391 1.86 17.42 -30.77
C ARG A 391 1.62 16.07 -31.46
N ILE A 392 0.45 15.87 -32.05
CA ILE A 392 0.12 14.65 -32.81
C ILE A 392 1.03 14.55 -34.04
N LEU A 393 1.21 15.65 -34.78
CA LEU A 393 2.08 15.67 -35.96
C LEU A 393 3.54 15.41 -35.59
N PHE A 394 4.03 16.01 -34.50
CA PHE A 394 5.36 15.73 -33.96
C PHE A 394 5.52 14.26 -33.60
N LEU A 395 4.58 13.68 -32.84
CA LEU A 395 4.64 12.26 -32.45
C LEU A 395 4.60 11.35 -33.68
N TYR A 396 3.77 11.68 -34.68
CA TYR A 396 3.70 10.94 -35.94
C TYR A 396 5.04 10.95 -36.69
N ASN A 397 5.63 12.14 -36.88
CA ASN A 397 6.94 12.28 -37.53
C ASN A 397 8.04 11.57 -36.75
N GLU A 398 8.02 11.65 -35.43
CA GLU A 398 8.98 10.96 -34.57
C GLU A 398 8.85 9.43 -34.67
N LEU A 399 7.63 8.90 -34.73
CA LEU A 399 7.39 7.47 -34.95
C LEU A 399 7.89 7.03 -36.34
N LEU A 400 7.68 7.85 -37.37
CA LEU A 400 8.23 7.59 -38.71
C LEU A 400 9.76 7.55 -38.69
N ARG A 401 10.42 8.52 -38.07
CA ARG A 401 11.89 8.54 -37.92
C ARG A 401 12.41 7.30 -37.19
N LYS A 402 11.77 6.91 -36.07
CA LYS A 402 12.15 5.71 -35.31
C LYS A 402 12.01 4.43 -36.13
N ARG A 403 10.99 4.32 -36.98
CA ARG A 403 10.82 3.18 -37.90
C ARG A 403 11.92 3.16 -38.97
N ALA A 404 12.23 4.31 -39.57
CA ALA A 404 13.31 4.41 -40.55
C ALA A 404 14.67 4.04 -39.95
N ALA A 405 15.02 4.60 -38.79
CA ALA A 405 16.26 4.32 -38.07
C ALA A 405 16.36 2.84 -37.65
N PHE A 406 15.26 2.24 -37.16
CA PHE A 406 15.23 0.82 -36.80
C PHE A 406 15.60 -0.08 -37.97
N THR A 407 15.01 0.17 -39.14
CA THR A 407 15.31 -0.59 -40.36
C THR A 407 16.77 -0.43 -40.76
N GLN A 408 17.31 0.79 -40.69
CA GLN A 408 18.72 1.04 -41.01
C GLN A 408 19.66 0.27 -40.07
N LEU A 409 19.42 0.36 -38.76
CA LEU A 409 20.24 -0.30 -37.74
C LEU A 409 20.14 -1.83 -37.79
N ARG A 410 18.98 -2.39 -38.15
CA ARG A 410 18.77 -3.84 -38.24
C ARG A 410 18.93 -4.43 -39.64
N ARG A 411 19.36 -3.64 -40.62
CA ARG A 411 19.47 -4.10 -42.02
C ARG A 411 20.29 -5.37 -42.17
N ALA A 412 21.43 -5.48 -41.49
CA ALA A 412 22.27 -6.68 -41.53
C ALA A 412 21.51 -7.93 -41.04
N ALA A 413 20.69 -7.78 -39.99
CA ALA A 413 19.85 -8.87 -39.49
C ALA A 413 18.70 -9.19 -40.47
N ILE A 414 18.09 -8.18 -41.10
CA ILE A 414 17.04 -8.34 -42.11
C ILE A 414 17.59 -9.10 -43.33
N VAL A 415 18.79 -8.73 -43.80
CA VAL A 415 19.47 -9.39 -44.93
C VAL A 415 19.81 -10.84 -44.58
N ARG A 416 20.35 -11.10 -43.38
CA ARG A 416 20.61 -12.46 -42.89
C ARG A 416 19.33 -13.32 -42.84
N GLN A 417 18.21 -12.75 -42.36
CA GLN A 417 16.93 -13.45 -42.34
C GLN A 417 16.37 -13.71 -43.75
N ALA A 418 16.53 -12.76 -44.68
CA ALA A 418 16.17 -12.96 -46.08
C ALA A 418 17.00 -14.07 -46.73
N GLN A 419 18.31 -14.15 -46.43
CA GLN A 419 19.18 -15.23 -46.87
C GLN A 419 18.77 -16.59 -46.29
N GLN A 420 18.38 -16.66 -45.01
CA GLN A 420 17.85 -17.89 -44.41
C GLN A 420 16.55 -18.36 -45.09
N GLN A 421 15.70 -17.45 -45.55
CA GLN A 421 14.50 -17.81 -46.32
C GLN A 421 14.80 -18.22 -47.75
N ARG A 422 15.94 -17.79 -48.29
CA ARG A 422 16.46 -18.25 -49.59
C ARG A 422 16.95 -19.69 -49.55
N ALA A 423 17.47 -20.14 -48.39
CA ALA A 423 17.95 -21.51 -48.22
C ALA A 423 16.82 -22.53 -48.51
N PRO A 424 17.12 -23.62 -49.24
CA PRO A 424 16.12 -24.62 -49.59
C PRO A 424 15.50 -25.22 -48.32
N ARG A 425 14.18 -25.22 -48.24
CA ARG A 425 13.48 -25.89 -47.15
C ARG A 425 13.73 -27.39 -47.24
N HIS A 426 13.99 -28.03 -46.10
CA HIS A 426 14.03 -29.48 -46.06
C HIS A 426 12.70 -30.04 -46.54
N ARG A 427 12.75 -31.00 -47.48
CA ARG A 427 11.58 -31.64 -48.10
C ARG A 427 10.57 -32.15 -47.05
N LEU A 428 11.07 -32.60 -45.90
CA LEU A 428 10.26 -33.01 -44.74
C LEU A 428 9.44 -31.86 -44.14
N ALA A 429 9.97 -30.64 -44.05
CA ALA A 429 9.27 -29.49 -43.49
C ALA A 429 8.04 -29.08 -44.33
N ASP A 430 8.13 -29.21 -45.66
CA ASP A 430 7.01 -28.93 -46.56
C ASP A 430 5.94 -30.04 -46.52
N VAL A 431 6.36 -31.30 -46.33
CA VAL A 431 5.43 -32.44 -46.10
C VAL A 431 4.71 -32.27 -44.76
N LEU A 432 5.43 -32.00 -43.66
CA LEU A 432 4.83 -31.76 -42.35
C LEU A 432 3.90 -30.52 -42.32
N HIS A 433 4.19 -29.49 -43.11
CA HIS A 433 3.31 -28.33 -43.25
C HIS A 433 1.97 -28.67 -43.91
N ARG A 434 1.94 -29.66 -44.82
CA ARG A 434 0.72 -30.12 -45.51
C ARG A 434 -0.04 -31.16 -44.70
N SER A 435 0.66 -32.07 -44.01
CA SER A 435 0.04 -33.21 -43.33
C SER A 435 -0.51 -32.90 -41.94
N CYS A 436 0.02 -31.89 -41.22
CA CYS A 436 -0.36 -31.60 -39.83
C CYS A 436 -0.80 -30.14 -39.62
N PRO A 437 -2.12 -29.85 -39.48
CA PRO A 437 -2.62 -28.49 -39.29
C PRO A 437 -2.11 -27.82 -37.99
N LEU A 438 -1.76 -28.62 -36.97
CA LEU A 438 -1.22 -28.15 -35.69
C LEU A 438 0.22 -27.62 -35.78
N LEU A 439 1.04 -28.14 -36.71
CA LEU A 439 2.44 -27.69 -36.92
C LEU A 439 2.54 -26.53 -37.91
N ARG A 440 1.46 -26.25 -38.63
CA ARG A 440 1.36 -25.18 -39.65
C ARG A 440 1.76 -23.79 -39.13
N PRO A 441 1.36 -23.35 -37.92
CA PRO A 441 1.73 -22.03 -37.40
C PRO A 441 3.24 -21.87 -37.14
N TRP A 442 3.93 -22.97 -36.79
CA TRP A 442 5.36 -22.99 -36.51
C TRP A 442 6.20 -23.09 -37.78
N LEU A 443 5.67 -23.77 -38.80
CA LEU A 443 6.30 -23.97 -40.10
C LEU A 443 5.94 -22.88 -41.13
N ARG A 444 5.23 -21.80 -40.78
CA ARG A 444 5.00 -20.68 -41.71
C ARG A 444 6.24 -19.81 -41.86
N ARG A 445 6.43 -19.20 -43.05
CA ARG A 445 7.45 -18.15 -43.19
C ARG A 445 7.04 -16.97 -42.32
N ARG A 446 8.01 -16.13 -41.98
CA ARG A 446 7.80 -14.97 -41.10
C ARG A 446 8.31 -13.72 -41.80
N CYS A 447 7.73 -12.58 -41.49
CA CYS A 447 8.21 -11.31 -42.04
C CYS A 447 9.67 -11.07 -41.62
N VAL A 448 10.56 -10.77 -42.57
CA VAL A 448 11.99 -10.53 -42.31
C VAL A 448 12.27 -9.24 -41.49
N VAL A 449 11.25 -8.40 -41.27
CA VAL A 449 11.38 -7.14 -40.51
C VAL A 449 10.80 -7.28 -39.09
N CYS A 450 9.55 -7.75 -38.98
CA CYS A 450 8.81 -7.81 -37.70
C CYS A 450 8.60 -9.22 -37.16
N GLN A 451 8.98 -10.26 -37.91
CA GLN A 451 8.81 -11.69 -37.59
C GLN A 451 7.35 -12.16 -37.40
N ALA A 452 6.37 -11.37 -37.82
CA ALA A 452 4.98 -11.79 -37.88
C ALA A 452 4.81 -12.99 -38.84
N PRO A 453 3.94 -13.98 -38.53
CA PRO A 453 3.71 -15.11 -39.42
C PRO A 453 3.12 -14.66 -40.76
N GLU A 454 3.46 -15.37 -41.82
CA GLU A 454 2.95 -15.17 -43.17
C GLU A 454 1.41 -15.26 -43.20
N THR A 455 0.79 -14.25 -43.81
CA THR A 455 -0.65 -14.15 -44.05
C THR A 455 -0.90 -14.14 -45.57
N PRO A 456 -2.14 -14.41 -46.03
CA PRO A 456 -2.47 -14.32 -47.46
C PRO A 456 -2.21 -12.94 -48.08
N GLU A 457 -2.23 -11.89 -47.26
CA GLU A 457 -1.96 -10.50 -47.66
C GLU A 457 -0.47 -10.10 -47.56
N SER A 458 0.41 -11.04 -47.24
CA SER A 458 1.84 -10.77 -47.14
C SER A 458 2.46 -10.60 -48.53
N TYR A 459 3.45 -9.73 -48.63
CA TYR A 459 4.15 -9.43 -49.87
C TYR A 459 5.42 -10.28 -49.96
N VAL A 460 5.57 -11.02 -51.06
CA VAL A 460 6.80 -11.75 -51.37
C VAL A 460 7.59 -10.95 -52.39
N CYS A 461 8.89 -10.77 -52.14
CA CYS A 461 9.74 -10.03 -53.06
C CYS A 461 9.80 -10.72 -54.43
N GLN A 462 9.63 -9.94 -55.51
CA GLN A 462 9.57 -10.45 -56.88
C GLN A 462 10.94 -10.54 -57.56
N THR A 463 12.01 -10.03 -56.94
CA THR A 463 13.34 -10.12 -57.54
C THR A 463 13.76 -11.59 -57.64
N PRO A 464 14.33 -12.00 -58.79
CA PRO A 464 14.86 -13.35 -58.94
C PRO A 464 15.84 -13.62 -57.79
N ASP A 465 15.75 -14.81 -57.20
CA ASP A 465 16.49 -15.25 -56.01
C ASP A 465 16.13 -14.65 -54.63
N CYS A 466 15.31 -13.61 -54.55
CA CYS A 466 14.95 -12.95 -53.28
C CYS A 466 13.63 -13.50 -52.74
N LYS A 467 13.63 -14.66 -52.05
CA LYS A 467 12.40 -15.27 -51.48
C LYS A 467 11.91 -14.63 -50.16
N ALA A 468 12.26 -13.37 -49.92
CA ALA A 468 11.97 -12.66 -48.68
C ALA A 468 10.47 -12.33 -48.55
N VAL A 469 9.89 -12.61 -47.39
CA VAL A 469 8.48 -12.33 -47.08
C VAL A 469 8.35 -11.09 -46.18
N TYR A 470 7.40 -10.22 -46.51
CA TYR A 470 7.09 -8.98 -45.78
C TYR A 470 5.62 -8.91 -45.38
N CYS A 471 5.35 -8.41 -44.17
CA CYS A 471 4.00 -8.01 -43.80
C CYS A 471 3.60 -6.77 -44.62
N ARG A 472 2.33 -6.60 -45.00
CA ARG A 472 1.88 -5.44 -45.81
C ARG A 472 2.28 -4.09 -45.21
N PRO A 473 2.06 -3.83 -43.90
CA PRO A 473 2.55 -2.61 -43.25
C PRO A 473 4.08 -2.44 -43.33
N CYS A 474 4.83 -3.54 -43.20
CA CYS A 474 6.28 -3.54 -43.26
C CYS A 474 6.78 -3.23 -44.68
N TRP A 475 6.09 -3.73 -45.71
CA TRP A 475 6.42 -3.47 -47.10
C TRP A 475 6.17 -2.01 -47.48
N ASP A 476 5.03 -1.46 -47.04
CA ASP A 476 4.67 -0.06 -47.25
C ASP A 476 5.62 0.88 -46.49
N ASP A 477 5.97 0.57 -45.23
CA ASP A 477 6.97 1.31 -44.45
C ASP A 477 8.34 1.33 -45.16
N MET A 478 8.67 0.30 -45.95
CA MET A 478 9.90 0.21 -46.76
C MET A 478 9.79 0.91 -48.12
N ARG A 479 8.75 1.73 -48.33
CA ARG A 479 8.46 2.39 -49.61
C ARG A 479 8.43 1.41 -50.78
N GLN A 480 7.96 0.19 -50.54
CA GLN A 480 7.87 -0.87 -51.54
C GLN A 480 9.22 -1.24 -52.17
N ARG A 481 10.31 -1.05 -51.43
CA ARG A 481 11.66 -1.49 -51.81
C ARG A 481 12.13 -2.57 -50.85
N CYS A 482 12.79 -3.59 -51.38
CA CYS A 482 13.30 -4.71 -50.58
C CYS A 482 14.67 -4.38 -49.98
N PRO A 483 14.82 -4.23 -48.64
CA PRO A 483 16.11 -3.85 -48.04
C PRO A 483 17.23 -4.88 -48.23
N ALA A 484 16.87 -6.13 -48.56
CA ALA A 484 17.80 -7.21 -48.86
C ALA A 484 18.31 -7.17 -50.31
N CYS A 485 17.55 -6.55 -51.22
CA CYS A 485 17.81 -6.58 -52.66
C CYS A 485 18.14 -5.19 -53.23
N THR A 486 17.92 -4.11 -52.48
CA THR A 486 18.34 -2.74 -52.85
C THR A 486 19.74 -2.41 -52.28
N PRO A 487 20.63 -1.71 -53.02
CA PRO A 487 21.95 -1.23 -52.54
C PRO A 487 21.87 -0.26 -51.35
N ARG A 488 23.00 0.04 -50.69
CA ARG A 488 23.00 0.86 -49.45
C ARG A 488 22.77 2.34 -49.74
N GLU A 489 23.33 2.81 -50.85
CA GLU A 489 23.40 4.21 -51.26
C GLU A 489 22.05 4.75 -51.77
N GLU A 490 21.22 3.91 -52.40
CA GLU A 490 19.90 4.29 -52.96
C GLU A 490 18.78 4.42 -51.91
N LEU A 491 18.99 3.87 -50.71
CA LEU A 491 18.06 4.04 -49.58
C LEU A 491 18.39 5.30 -48.78
N SER A 492 19.66 5.69 -48.69
CA SER A 492 20.09 6.91 -47.99
C SER A 492 19.78 8.18 -48.78
N SER A 493 19.90 8.15 -50.10
CA SER A 493 19.62 9.31 -50.97
C SER A 493 18.15 9.76 -50.95
N SER A 494 17.23 8.88 -50.53
CA SER A 494 15.81 9.22 -50.32
C SER A 494 15.45 9.59 -48.87
N ALA A 495 16.43 9.55 -47.96
CA ALA A 495 16.20 9.64 -46.51
C ALA A 495 16.63 10.97 -45.87
N PHE A 496 17.36 11.85 -46.56
CA PHE A 496 17.77 13.17 -46.05
C PHE A 496 17.92 14.16 -47.20
N SER A 497 16.80 14.55 -47.82
CA SER A 497 16.72 15.94 -48.26
C SER A 497 16.24 16.69 -47.03
N ASP A 498 17.16 17.27 -46.26
CA ASP A 498 16.85 18.40 -45.38
C ASP A 498 16.35 19.52 -46.29
N SER A 499 15.06 19.49 -46.61
CA SER A 499 14.35 20.73 -46.84
C SER A 499 14.11 21.30 -45.44
N ASP A 500 15.08 22.08 -44.95
CA ASP A 500 14.86 23.15 -43.99
C ASP A 500 13.92 24.19 -44.64
N ASP A 501 12.70 23.77 -44.99
CA ASP A 501 11.60 24.71 -45.12
C ASP A 501 11.15 24.95 -43.69
N ASP A 502 11.83 25.92 -43.09
CA ASP A 502 11.47 26.57 -41.86
C ASP A 502 10.06 27.14 -42.04
N VAL A 503 9.05 26.31 -41.76
CA VAL A 503 7.65 26.73 -41.72
C VAL A 503 7.54 27.63 -40.49
N THR A 504 7.88 28.89 -40.70
CA THR A 504 7.55 30.02 -39.83
C THR A 504 6.04 29.95 -39.59
N TYR A 505 5.68 29.36 -38.46
CA TYR A 505 4.33 29.45 -37.95
C TYR A 505 4.15 30.87 -37.48
N ALA A 506 3.43 31.68 -38.27
CA ALA A 506 2.88 32.95 -37.82
C ALA A 506 2.24 32.78 -36.42
N GLU A 507 2.57 33.72 -35.54
CA GLU A 507 2.22 33.78 -34.11
C GLU A 507 0.70 33.67 -33.85
#